data_AF-A0A6M1SNZ1-F1
#
_entry.id   AF-A0A6M1SNZ1-F1
#
_cell.length_a   1.000
_cell.length_b   1.000
_cell.length_c   1.000
_cell.angle_alpha   90.00
_cell.angle_beta   90.00
_cell.angle_gamma   90.00
#
_symmetry.space_group_name_H-M   'P 1'
#
loop_
_entity.id
_entity.type
_entity.pdbx_description
1 polymer ?
#
loop_
_entity_poly.entity_id
_entity_poly.type
_entity_poly.pdbx_seq_one_letter_code
_entity_poly.pdbx_strand_id
1 'polypeptide(L)'
;MMNRFQRVRAKVFLTLKGVWLRMTVGARVMAVDGDKVLLIRHRHIPGWQFPGGGVGPGETFEEAGAREMEEETGFKPVGAMQLFGLYHNSSSVTNRDHVAFFVCTTFQQAFEHKGNFEIAEVGWFDRRALPEGLTPATSQRIDEYFDGVEKRKVWGY
;
A
#
# COMPACT_ATOMS: atom_id res chain seq x y z
N MET A 1 -10.19 35.02 6.16
CA MET A 1 -10.78 33.91 6.94
C MET A 1 -12.20 33.66 6.43
N MET A 2 -12.60 32.42 6.10
CA MET A 2 -13.92 32.13 5.51
C MET A 2 -15.07 32.31 6.52
N ASN A 3 -16.17 32.91 6.09
CA ASN A 3 -17.39 33.07 6.89
C ASN A 3 -18.21 31.75 6.96
N ARG A 4 -19.17 31.68 7.90
CA ARG A 4 -19.95 30.46 8.17
C ARG A 4 -20.70 29.95 6.92
N PHE A 5 -21.30 30.84 6.14
CA PHE A 5 -22.04 30.50 4.92
C PHE A 5 -21.12 29.92 3.83
N GLN A 6 -19.95 30.53 3.63
CA GLN A 6 -18.93 30.04 2.71
C GLN A 6 -18.44 28.63 3.10
N ARG A 7 -18.24 28.36 4.39
CA ARG A 7 -17.86 27.03 4.87
C ARG A 7 -18.93 25.98 4.60
N VAL A 8 -20.20 26.30 4.86
CA VAL A 8 -21.32 25.38 4.61
C VAL A 8 -21.44 25.07 3.12
N ARG A 9 -21.41 26.10 2.26
CA ARG A 9 -21.45 25.91 0.79
C ARG A 9 -20.28 25.06 0.29
N ALA A 10 -19.07 25.32 0.78
CA ALA A 10 -17.89 24.54 0.41
C ALA A 10 -18.03 23.07 0.85
N LYS A 11 -18.51 22.80 2.06
CA LYS A 11 -18.76 21.43 2.54
C LYS A 11 -19.76 20.70 1.65
N VAL A 12 -20.92 21.31 1.36
CA VAL A 12 -21.95 20.70 0.50
C VAL A 12 -21.38 20.41 -0.89
N PHE A 13 -20.68 21.37 -1.48
CA PHE A 13 -20.04 21.19 -2.79
C PHE A 13 -19.03 20.04 -2.79
N LEU A 14 -18.13 19.98 -1.80
CA LEU A 14 -17.13 18.92 -1.68
C LEU A 14 -17.77 17.55 -1.46
N THR A 15 -18.83 17.46 -0.66
CA THR A 15 -19.60 16.22 -0.48
C THR A 15 -20.20 15.73 -1.81
N LEU A 16 -20.86 16.61 -2.57
CA LEU A 16 -21.44 16.25 -3.87
C LEU A 16 -20.37 15.82 -4.86
N LYS A 17 -19.26 16.57 -4.92
CA LYS A 17 -18.09 16.21 -5.74
C LYS A 17 -17.53 14.84 -5.34
N GLY A 18 -17.42 14.55 -4.05
CA GLY A 18 -16.94 13.27 -3.54
C GLY A 18 -17.85 12.08 -3.88
N VAL A 19 -19.15 12.31 -4.10
CA VAL A 19 -20.08 11.28 -4.60
C VAL A 19 -19.90 11.06 -6.10
N TRP A 20 -19.65 12.12 -6.88
CA TRP A 20 -19.51 12.05 -8.34
C TRP A 20 -18.11 11.58 -8.80
N LEU A 21 -17.05 12.01 -8.12
CA LEU A 21 -15.66 11.71 -8.42
C LEU A 21 -15.07 10.73 -7.39
N ARG A 22 -15.87 9.75 -6.96
CA ARG A 22 -15.42 8.73 -6.01
C ARG A 22 -14.11 8.12 -6.54
N MET A 23 -13.05 8.25 -5.77
CA MET A 23 -11.78 7.58 -5.98
C MET A 23 -11.19 7.28 -4.61
N THR A 24 -10.47 6.18 -4.50
CA THR A 24 -9.69 5.85 -3.31
C THR A 24 -8.23 6.14 -3.58
N VAL A 25 -7.50 6.41 -2.50
CA VAL A 25 -6.05 6.45 -2.52
C VAL A 25 -5.56 5.44 -1.49
N GLY A 26 -4.57 4.66 -1.87
CA GLY A 26 -3.99 3.62 -1.03
C GLY A 26 -2.51 3.86 -0.79
N ALA A 27 -2.01 3.27 0.30
CA ALA A 27 -0.59 3.23 0.62
C ALA A 27 -0.15 1.76 0.71
N ARG A 28 0.96 1.40 0.07
CA ARG A 28 1.58 0.07 0.17
C ARG A 28 3.04 0.20 0.55
N VAL A 29 3.56 -0.79 1.28
CA VAL A 29 4.92 -0.74 1.84
C VAL A 29 5.69 -2.00 1.49
N MET A 30 6.88 -1.84 0.91
CA MET A 30 7.86 -2.90 0.83
C MET A 30 8.89 -2.73 1.96
N ALA A 31 8.84 -3.63 2.92
CA ALA A 31 9.90 -3.77 3.91
C ALA A 31 11.02 -4.63 3.33
N VAL A 32 12.26 -4.15 3.42
CA VAL A 32 13.46 -4.77 2.84
C VAL A 32 14.45 -5.13 3.94
N ASP A 33 14.82 -6.41 4.01
CA ASP A 33 15.89 -6.95 4.85
C ASP A 33 16.98 -7.58 3.97
N GLY A 34 17.99 -6.80 3.60
CA GLY A 34 18.99 -7.23 2.62
C GLY A 34 18.36 -7.55 1.26
N ASP A 35 18.44 -8.81 0.84
CA ASP A 35 17.81 -9.31 -0.41
C ASP A 35 16.39 -9.87 -0.18
N LYS A 36 15.82 -9.72 1.02
CA LYS A 36 14.49 -10.23 1.36
C LYS A 36 13.43 -9.14 1.41
N VAL A 37 12.20 -9.51 1.06
CA VAL A 37 11.01 -8.66 1.15
C VAL A 37 9.92 -9.31 1.98
N LEU A 38 9.18 -8.49 2.71
CA LEU A 38 8.00 -8.91 3.45
C LEU A 38 6.76 -8.89 2.56
N LEU A 39 6.08 -10.03 2.45
CA LEU A 39 4.85 -10.18 1.69
C LEU A 39 3.75 -10.78 2.55
N ILE A 40 2.52 -10.48 2.17
CA ILE A 40 1.30 -11.04 2.75
C ILE A 40 0.48 -11.77 1.69
N ARG A 41 -0.35 -12.71 2.14
CA ARG A 41 -1.34 -13.39 1.33
C ARG A 41 -2.70 -13.28 2.00
N HIS A 42 -3.66 -12.64 1.32
CA HIS A 42 -5.02 -12.57 1.84
C HIS A 42 -5.75 -13.90 1.65
N ARG A 43 -6.79 -14.13 2.46
CA ARG A 43 -7.68 -15.29 2.29
C ARG A 43 -8.63 -15.14 1.10
N HIS A 44 -9.03 -13.90 0.80
CA HIS A 44 -10.11 -13.61 -0.15
C HIS A 44 -9.63 -13.13 -1.52
N ILE A 45 -8.34 -12.80 -1.66
CA ILE A 45 -7.74 -12.31 -2.89
C ILE A 45 -6.53 -13.19 -3.19
N PRO A 46 -6.40 -13.71 -4.43
CA PRO A 46 -5.28 -14.57 -4.77
C PRO A 46 -3.98 -13.80 -4.80
N GLY A 47 -2.93 -14.51 -4.37
CA GLY A 47 -1.55 -14.14 -4.60
C GLY A 47 -0.86 -13.39 -3.47
N TRP A 48 0.47 -13.35 -3.58
CA TRP A 48 1.33 -12.64 -2.65
C TRP A 48 1.48 -11.18 -3.06
N GLN A 49 1.29 -10.30 -2.08
CA GLN A 49 1.40 -8.86 -2.29
C GLN A 49 2.08 -8.14 -1.12
N PHE A 50 2.44 -6.89 -1.34
CA PHE A 50 2.90 -6.02 -0.25
C PHE A 50 1.75 -5.68 0.69
N PRO A 51 2.03 -5.52 1.99
CA PRO A 51 1.05 -4.97 2.91
C PRO A 51 0.65 -3.55 2.51
N GLY A 52 -0.60 -3.20 2.82
CA GLY A 52 -1.14 -1.89 2.56
C GLY A 52 -2.63 -1.86 2.25
N GLY A 53 -3.22 -0.68 2.43
CA GLY A 53 -4.65 -0.47 2.34
C GLY A 53 -5.01 0.96 1.98
N GLY A 54 -6.24 1.35 2.30
CA GLY A 54 -6.77 2.69 2.01
C GLY A 54 -6.24 3.74 2.98
N VAL A 55 -6.03 4.96 2.49
CA VAL A 55 -5.71 6.10 3.36
C VAL A 55 -6.99 6.63 4.01
N GLY A 56 -7.02 6.67 5.33
CA GLY A 56 -8.14 7.15 6.11
C GLY A 56 -8.29 8.67 6.16
N PRO A 57 -9.46 9.20 6.58
CA PRO A 57 -9.62 10.63 6.82
C PRO A 57 -8.66 11.14 7.90
N GLY A 58 -7.88 12.17 7.57
CA GLY A 58 -6.91 12.76 8.51
C GLY A 58 -5.57 12.02 8.60
N GLU A 59 -5.37 11.00 7.76
CA GLU A 59 -4.16 10.20 7.69
C GLU A 59 -3.30 10.63 6.49
N THR A 60 -1.98 10.68 6.67
CA THR A 60 -1.01 10.79 5.58
C THR A 60 -0.79 9.43 4.91
N PHE A 61 -0.22 9.42 3.71
CA PHE A 61 0.13 8.16 3.03
C PHE A 61 1.14 7.32 3.84
N GLU A 62 2.09 7.96 4.52
CA GLU A 62 3.08 7.29 5.35
C GLU A 62 2.45 6.67 6.58
N GLU A 63 1.56 7.41 7.28
CA GLU A 63 0.80 6.89 8.42
C GLU A 63 -0.07 5.69 8.02
N ALA A 64 -0.78 5.78 6.90
CA ALA A 64 -1.59 4.69 6.37
C ALA A 64 -0.73 3.45 6.06
N GLY A 65 0.38 3.63 5.33
CA GLY A 65 1.27 2.52 5.01
C GLY A 65 1.87 1.87 6.26
N ALA A 66 2.28 2.66 7.26
CA ALA A 66 2.83 2.16 8.50
C ALA A 66 1.80 1.41 9.35
N ARG A 67 0.57 1.94 9.45
CA ARG A 67 -0.55 1.28 10.15
C ARG A 67 -0.88 -0.07 9.52
N GLU A 68 -1.11 -0.09 8.21
CA GLU A 68 -1.47 -1.31 7.49
C GLU A 68 -0.36 -2.37 7.57
N MET A 69 0.91 -1.95 7.42
CA MET A 69 2.05 -2.87 7.59
C MET A 69 2.08 -3.46 9.01
N GLU A 70 1.88 -2.65 10.05
CA GLU A 70 1.84 -3.14 11.43
C GLU A 70 0.66 -4.09 11.67
N GLU A 71 -0.55 -3.72 11.23
CA GLU A 71 -1.78 -4.50 11.39
C GLU A 71 -1.72 -5.85 10.66
N GLU A 72 -1.27 -5.86 9.40
CA GLU A 72 -1.30 -7.05 8.53
C GLU A 72 -0.10 -7.99 8.76
N THR A 73 1.02 -7.48 9.27
CA THR A 73 2.28 -8.26 9.35
C THR A 73 2.85 -8.40 10.76
N GLY A 74 2.47 -7.53 11.69
CA GLY A 74 3.11 -7.40 12.99
C GLY A 74 4.46 -6.67 12.97
N PHE A 75 4.91 -6.17 11.82
CA PHE A 75 6.12 -5.35 11.70
C PHE A 75 5.79 -3.88 11.53
N LYS A 76 6.49 -3.02 12.27
CA LYS A 76 6.29 -1.57 12.26
C LYS A 76 7.54 -0.88 11.72
N PRO A 77 7.43 0.03 10.73
CA PRO A 77 8.52 0.92 10.36
C PRO A 77 8.95 1.78 11.58
N VAL A 78 10.26 1.88 11.82
CA VAL A 78 10.83 2.76 12.88
C VAL A 78 11.82 3.78 12.31
N GLY A 79 12.07 3.74 11.00
CA GLY A 79 12.82 4.75 10.27
C GLY A 79 11.95 5.44 9.22
N ALA A 80 12.59 6.32 8.44
CA ALA A 80 11.92 6.99 7.34
C ALA A 80 11.44 5.98 6.29
N MET A 81 10.19 6.10 5.88
CA MET A 81 9.65 5.42 4.70
C MET A 81 9.93 6.27 3.48
N GLN A 82 10.64 5.71 2.51
CA GLN A 82 10.95 6.43 1.27
C GLN A 82 9.83 6.23 0.26
N LEU A 83 9.23 7.33 -0.22
CA LEU A 83 8.30 7.26 -1.35
C LEU A 83 9.05 6.74 -2.58
N PHE A 84 8.71 5.52 -3.02
CA PHE A 84 9.31 4.90 -4.19
C PHE A 84 8.56 5.28 -5.46
N GLY A 85 7.25 5.41 -5.41
CA GLY A 85 6.47 5.81 -6.58
C GLY A 85 5.00 6.07 -6.30
N LEU A 86 4.37 6.79 -7.23
CA LEU A 86 2.93 7.01 -7.29
C LEU A 86 2.41 6.34 -8.56
N TYR A 87 1.34 5.56 -8.41
CA TYR A 87 0.85 4.71 -9.48
C TYR A 87 -0.66 4.85 -9.64
N HIS A 88 -1.14 4.90 -10.88
CA HIS A 88 -2.56 4.75 -11.18
C HIS A 88 -2.93 3.27 -11.09
N ASN A 89 -3.90 2.92 -10.25
CA ASN A 89 -4.40 1.56 -10.11
C ASN A 89 -5.31 1.23 -11.29
N SER A 90 -4.77 0.46 -12.23
CA SER A 90 -5.45 0.04 -13.46
C SER A 90 -6.27 -1.24 -13.28
N SER A 91 -6.58 -1.65 -12.05
CA SER A 91 -7.47 -2.77 -11.76
C SER A 91 -8.81 -2.61 -12.48
N SER A 92 -9.31 -3.69 -13.09
CA SER A 92 -10.59 -3.73 -13.79
C SER A 92 -11.80 -3.40 -12.91
N VAL A 93 -11.64 -3.46 -11.57
CA VAL A 93 -12.70 -3.18 -10.61
C VAL A 93 -12.91 -1.68 -10.44
N THR A 94 -11.83 -0.89 -10.36
CA THR A 94 -11.94 0.54 -10.04
C THR A 94 -11.37 1.45 -11.12
N ASN A 95 -10.24 1.11 -11.73
CA ASN A 95 -9.52 1.85 -12.78
C ASN A 95 -9.44 3.38 -12.57
N ARG A 96 -9.47 3.84 -11.32
CA ARG A 96 -9.57 5.26 -10.95
C ARG A 96 -8.75 5.61 -9.71
N ASP A 97 -8.32 4.60 -8.98
CA ASP A 97 -7.66 4.75 -7.69
C ASP A 97 -6.17 4.95 -7.89
N HIS A 98 -5.49 5.45 -6.86
CA HIS A 98 -4.05 5.67 -6.91
C HIS A 98 -3.37 5.00 -5.72
N VAL A 99 -2.13 4.54 -5.93
CA VAL A 99 -1.31 3.90 -4.90
C VAL A 99 -0.04 4.70 -4.71
N ALA A 100 0.20 5.14 -3.48
CA ALA A 100 1.52 5.57 -3.04
C ALA A 100 2.27 4.34 -2.51
N PHE A 101 3.46 4.10 -3.05
CA PHE A 101 4.26 2.94 -2.68
C PHE A 101 5.54 3.39 -2.00
N PHE A 102 5.78 2.85 -0.83
CA PHE A 102 6.92 3.18 0.01
C PHE A 102 7.85 2.00 0.17
N VAL A 103 9.11 2.31 0.44
CA VAL A 103 10.12 1.34 0.85
C VAL A 103 10.60 1.70 2.25
N CYS A 104 10.74 0.71 3.12
CA CYS A 104 11.39 0.86 4.41
C CYS A 104 12.46 -0.22 4.62
N THR A 105 13.58 0.17 5.22
CA THR A 105 14.70 -0.72 5.54
C THR A 105 14.96 -0.79 7.05
N THR A 106 14.26 0.02 7.84
CA THR A 106 14.36 0.00 9.31
C THR A 106 12.96 -0.18 9.89
N PHE A 107 12.76 -1.34 10.51
CA PHE A 107 11.50 -1.77 11.11
C PHE A 107 11.78 -2.63 12.34
N GLN A 108 10.76 -2.83 13.15
CA GLN A 108 10.81 -3.73 14.30
C GLN A 108 9.58 -4.63 14.31
N GLN A 109 9.71 -5.82 14.88
CA GLN A 109 8.56 -6.68 15.12
C GLN A 109 7.81 -6.17 16.35
N ALA A 110 6.60 -5.64 16.15
CA ALA A 110 5.71 -5.23 17.23
C ALA A 110 5.01 -6.44 17.85
N PHE A 111 4.61 -7.42 17.03
CA PHE A 111 4.03 -8.67 17.47
C PHE A 111 4.20 -9.78 16.42
N GLU A 112 3.92 -11.02 16.80
CA GLU A 112 3.86 -12.16 15.87
C GLU A 112 2.46 -12.26 15.27
N HIS A 113 2.34 -12.05 13.95
CA HIS A 113 1.05 -12.15 13.27
C HIS A 113 0.72 -13.63 12.96
N LYS A 114 -0.25 -14.21 13.69
CA LYS A 114 -0.63 -15.64 13.57
C LYS A 114 -1.68 -15.96 12.49
N GLY A 115 -1.92 -15.02 11.58
CA GLY A 115 -3.00 -15.11 10.61
C GLY A 115 -4.35 -14.78 11.25
N ASN A 116 -5.25 -14.17 10.49
CA ASN A 116 -6.60 -13.83 10.94
C ASN A 116 -7.60 -14.06 9.79
N PHE A 117 -8.82 -13.54 9.86
CA PHE A 117 -9.83 -13.73 8.81
C PHE A 117 -9.47 -13.04 7.47
N GLU A 118 -8.59 -12.04 7.51
CA GLU A 118 -8.18 -11.28 6.33
C GLU A 118 -6.86 -11.79 5.75
N ILE A 119 -5.85 -11.93 6.60
CA ILE A 119 -4.50 -12.35 6.25
C ILE A 119 -4.34 -13.84 6.55
N ALA A 120 -4.12 -14.61 5.49
CA ALA A 120 -3.84 -16.03 5.58
C ALA A 120 -2.42 -16.28 6.11
N GLU A 121 -1.44 -15.59 5.51
CA GLU A 121 -0.02 -15.82 5.73
C GLU A 121 0.78 -14.52 5.59
N VAL A 122 1.88 -14.44 6.33
CA VAL A 122 2.88 -13.39 6.30
C VAL A 122 4.24 -14.08 6.14
N GLY A 123 5.10 -13.59 5.24
CA GLY A 123 6.38 -14.25 4.98
C GLY A 123 7.46 -13.31 4.48
N TRP A 124 8.69 -13.59 4.91
CA TRP A 124 9.91 -13.00 4.36
C TRP A 124 10.45 -13.88 3.25
N PHE A 125 10.63 -13.32 2.07
CA PHE A 125 11.07 -14.05 0.89
C PHE A 125 12.30 -13.40 0.29
N ASP A 126 13.30 -14.21 -0.04
CA ASP A 126 14.44 -13.76 -0.83
C ASP A 126 13.96 -13.38 -2.24
N ARG A 127 14.44 -12.26 -2.78
CA ARG A 127 14.06 -11.80 -4.13
C ARG A 127 14.35 -12.82 -5.23
N ARG A 128 15.29 -13.75 -4.99
CA ARG A 128 15.68 -14.81 -5.93
C ARG A 128 14.92 -16.12 -5.68
N ALA A 129 14.11 -16.20 -4.63
CA ALA A 129 13.30 -17.36 -4.26
C ALA A 129 11.90 -16.90 -3.81
N LEU A 130 11.26 -16.07 -4.64
CA LEU A 130 9.91 -15.58 -4.39
C LEU A 130 8.88 -16.72 -4.46
N PRO A 131 7.80 -16.66 -3.66
CA PRO A 131 6.78 -17.70 -3.65
C PRO A 131 6.01 -17.73 -4.98
N GLU A 132 5.39 -18.86 -5.29
CA GLU A 132 4.48 -18.92 -6.44
C GLU A 132 3.24 -18.01 -6.21
N GLY A 133 2.71 -17.46 -7.29
CA GLY A 133 1.49 -16.65 -7.24
C GLY A 133 1.71 -15.21 -6.76
N LEU A 134 2.88 -14.60 -6.98
CA LEU A 134 3.01 -13.15 -6.84
C LEU A 134 2.02 -12.43 -7.75
N THR A 135 1.45 -11.33 -7.26
CA THR A 135 0.74 -10.42 -8.16
C THR A 135 1.73 -9.76 -9.14
N PRO A 136 1.32 -9.45 -10.39
CA PRO A 136 2.18 -8.75 -11.34
C PRO A 136 2.73 -7.44 -10.79
N ALA A 137 1.89 -6.63 -10.11
CA ALA A 137 2.33 -5.41 -9.45
C ALA A 137 3.49 -5.65 -8.49
N THR A 138 3.38 -6.69 -7.65
CA THR A 138 4.40 -7.03 -6.64
C THR A 138 5.72 -7.43 -7.28
N SER A 139 5.72 -8.38 -8.22
CA SER A 139 6.95 -8.78 -8.92
C SER A 139 7.63 -7.57 -9.56
N GLN A 140 6.86 -6.73 -10.27
CA GLN A 140 7.42 -5.57 -10.96
C GLN A 140 8.05 -4.55 -10.00
N ARG A 141 7.47 -4.32 -8.80
CA ARG A 141 8.09 -3.38 -7.85
C ARG A 141 9.38 -3.94 -7.24
N ILE A 142 9.45 -5.26 -7.05
CA ILE A 142 10.68 -5.93 -6.59
C ILE A 142 11.77 -5.72 -7.64
N ASP A 143 11.49 -6.03 -8.91
CA ASP A 143 12.44 -5.85 -10.02
C ASP A 143 12.88 -4.38 -10.14
N GLU A 144 11.95 -3.43 -10.07
CA GLU A 144 12.25 -1.99 -10.16
C GLU A 144 13.15 -1.51 -9.02
N TYR A 145 13.00 -2.07 -7.83
CA TYR A 145 13.80 -1.67 -6.68
C TYR A 145 15.18 -2.33 -6.68
N PHE A 146 15.25 -3.65 -6.87
CA PHE A 146 16.50 -4.41 -6.74
C PHE A 146 17.36 -4.38 -8.01
N ASP A 147 16.72 -4.42 -9.18
CA ASP A 147 17.43 -4.52 -10.47
C ASP A 147 17.43 -3.18 -11.22
N GLY A 148 16.79 -2.15 -10.67
CA GLY A 148 16.83 -0.77 -11.20
C GLY A 148 16.14 -0.62 -12.55
N VAL A 149 15.22 -1.51 -12.90
CA VAL A 149 14.46 -1.42 -14.16
C VAL A 149 13.56 -0.17 -14.17
N GLU A 150 13.18 0.29 -15.36
CA GLU A 150 12.38 1.50 -15.50
C GLU A 150 11.03 1.39 -14.76
N LYS A 151 10.72 2.43 -13.97
CA LYS A 151 9.48 2.47 -13.20
C LYS A 151 8.27 2.60 -14.12
N ARG A 152 7.35 1.65 -14.00
CA ARG A 152 6.05 1.72 -14.67
C ARG A 152 5.19 2.84 -14.06
N LYS A 153 4.17 3.28 -14.80
CA LYS A 153 3.25 4.35 -14.34
C LYS A 153 1.97 3.83 -13.69
N VAL A 154 1.72 2.53 -13.80
CA VAL A 154 0.48 1.88 -13.38
C VAL A 154 0.74 0.80 -12.33
N TRP A 155 -0.16 0.69 -11.37
CA TRP A 155 -0.26 -0.41 -10.41
C TRP A 155 -1.07 -1.51 -11.10
N GLY A 156 -0.38 -2.36 -11.86
CA GLY A 156 -1.01 -3.26 -12.83
C GLY A 156 -1.28 -4.67 -12.31
N TYR A 157 -2.33 -5.27 -12.88
CA TYR A 157 -2.52 -6.71 -13.05
C TYR A 157 -2.45 -7.03 -14.55
#